data_AF-D8U719-F1
#
_entry.id   AF-D8U719-F1
#
_cell.length_a   1.000
_cell.length_b   1.000
_cell.length_c   1.000
_cell.angle_alpha   90.00
_cell.angle_beta   90.00
_cell.angle_gamma   90.00
#
_symmetry.space_group_name_H-M   'P 1'
#
loop_
_entity.id
_entity.type
_entity.pdbx_description
1 polymer ?
#
loop_
_entity_poly.entity_id
_entity_poly.type
_entity_poly.pdbx_seq_one_letter_code
_entity_poly.pdbx_strand_id
1 'polypeptide(L)'
;AYELFQGPLVRWAQGRVLAYPMQAPPTAVMVHGILGNRKNMASFAKMIVEGFPSWQVLLVDLRCHGESASLPTRPVGPHGVTAASGDVLELLRELKLFPRVLIGHSFGGKVVMSMVRQFPQRLPRPVQVWVLDSLPGEVRAGGGPQGGDHPGALIGFLRSIPMPVAKRSDVIDMVVKAGFSSNVARWVVTNLRPVREGTAYGSGPVTWTFDLDGIAELYSSYESTQLWDLVQRPPEGLKLDFVKAERSTFRWGGPDEAAITGAGHGVHLLPNSGHWVHTDNPLGLYDILAPSFGGSSDLKQWRSNAVRHA
;
A
#
# COMPACT_ATOMS: atom_id res chain seq x y z
N ALA A 1 -4.55 4.80 -12.09
CA ALA A 1 -5.38 3.60 -12.30
C ALA A 1 -5.86 3.06 -10.96
N TYR A 2 -7.04 2.46 -10.90
CA TYR A 2 -7.63 1.95 -9.65
C TYR A 2 -8.54 0.75 -9.90
N GLU A 3 -8.81 -0.01 -8.85
CA GLU A 3 -9.75 -1.13 -8.83
C GLU A 3 -10.66 -0.99 -7.60
N LEU A 4 -11.96 -1.23 -7.77
CA LEU A 4 -12.93 -1.10 -6.68
C LEU A 4 -13.53 -2.48 -6.36
N PHE A 5 -13.23 -2.99 -5.17
CA PHE A 5 -13.87 -4.17 -4.62
C PHE A 5 -15.11 -3.76 -3.85
N GLN A 6 -16.25 -4.33 -4.21
CA GLN A 6 -17.53 -4.03 -3.56
C GLN A 6 -18.02 -5.28 -2.84
N GLY A 7 -18.37 -5.14 -1.56
CA GLY A 7 -19.06 -6.20 -0.84
C GLY A 7 -20.44 -6.45 -1.44
N PRO A 8 -21.03 -7.65 -1.23
CA PRO A 8 -22.27 -8.05 -1.91
C PRO A 8 -23.50 -7.21 -1.52
N LEU A 9 -23.43 -6.42 -0.44
CA LEU A 9 -24.50 -5.51 -0.02
C LEU A 9 -24.31 -4.08 -0.55
N VAL A 10 -23.17 -3.77 -1.18
CA VAL A 10 -22.94 -2.47 -1.79
C VAL A 10 -23.83 -2.32 -3.03
N ARG A 11 -24.47 -1.16 -3.14
CA ARG A 11 -25.30 -0.76 -4.29
C ARG A 11 -24.80 0.60 -4.78
N TRP A 12 -23.62 0.62 -5.40
CA TRP A 12 -23.00 1.84 -5.93
C TRP A 12 -22.47 1.60 -7.34
N ALA A 13 -22.87 2.43 -8.29
CA ALA A 13 -22.42 2.37 -9.68
C ALA A 13 -21.77 3.71 -10.05
N GLN A 14 -20.57 3.66 -10.61
CA GLN A 14 -19.86 4.84 -11.12
C GLN A 14 -20.70 5.56 -12.18
N GLY A 15 -20.76 6.89 -12.09
CA GLY A 15 -21.37 7.71 -13.14
C GLY A 15 -22.90 7.73 -13.22
N ARG A 16 -23.63 6.99 -12.37
CA ARG A 16 -25.09 7.16 -12.24
C ARG A 16 -25.43 8.19 -11.17
N VAL A 17 -26.10 9.27 -11.57
CA VAL A 17 -26.88 10.10 -10.63
C VAL A 17 -28.00 9.20 -10.10
N LEU A 18 -27.77 8.61 -8.93
CA LEU A 18 -28.83 7.90 -8.23
C LEU A 18 -29.88 8.95 -7.87
N ALA A 19 -31.11 8.76 -8.36
CA ALA A 19 -32.25 9.54 -7.93
C ALA A 19 -32.41 9.31 -6.41
N TYR A 20 -32.38 10.39 -5.63
CA TYR A 20 -32.50 10.42 -4.16
C TYR A 20 -31.29 9.90 -3.35
N PRO A 21 -31.02 10.44 -2.14
CA PRO A 21 -29.70 10.40 -1.55
C PRO A 21 -29.42 9.04 -0.91
N MET A 22 -28.92 8.09 -1.69
CA MET A 22 -28.16 6.97 -1.11
C MET A 22 -26.86 7.54 -0.54
N GLN A 23 -26.66 7.40 0.77
CA GLN A 23 -25.37 7.70 1.38
C GLN A 23 -24.29 6.86 0.68
N ALA A 24 -23.20 7.50 0.25
CA ALA A 24 -22.10 6.78 -0.38
C ALA A 24 -21.64 5.63 0.53
N PRO A 25 -21.40 4.43 -0.02
CA PRO A 25 -21.02 3.27 0.77
C PRO A 25 -19.74 3.56 1.57
N PRO A 26 -19.61 3.02 2.80
CA PRO A 26 -18.38 3.17 3.56
C PRO A 26 -17.21 2.62 2.73
N THR A 27 -16.22 3.48 2.50
CA THR A 27 -15.13 3.21 1.58
C THR A 27 -13.82 3.19 2.35
N ALA A 28 -13.07 2.10 2.20
CA ALA A 28 -11.66 2.05 2.54
C ALA A 28 -10.81 2.30 1.30
N VAL A 29 -9.68 2.99 1.44
CA VAL A 29 -8.67 3.14 0.38
C VAL A 29 -7.41 2.45 0.83
N MET A 30 -6.87 1.53 0.03
CA MET A 30 -5.61 0.87 0.32
C MET A 30 -4.53 1.29 -0.68
N VAL A 31 -3.37 1.66 -0.13
CA VAL A 31 -2.23 2.18 -0.87
C VAL A 31 -1.03 1.26 -0.66
N HIS A 32 -0.48 0.74 -1.76
CA HIS A 32 0.65 -0.20 -1.74
C HIS A 32 1.99 0.47 -1.40
N GLY A 33 3.00 -0.34 -1.04
CA GLY A 33 4.37 0.10 -0.82
C GLY A 33 5.15 0.37 -2.12
N ILE A 34 6.38 0.88 -1.99
CA ILE A 34 7.29 1.13 -3.12
C ILE A 34 7.59 -0.19 -3.85
N LEU A 35 7.80 -0.15 -5.17
CA LEU A 35 8.00 -1.35 -6.01
C LEU A 35 6.83 -2.36 -5.93
N GLY A 36 5.65 -1.93 -5.51
CA GLY A 36 4.42 -2.72 -5.52
C GLY A 36 3.42 -2.21 -6.56
N ASN A 37 2.23 -2.80 -6.54
CA ASN A 37 1.07 -2.32 -7.27
C ASN A 37 -0.23 -2.72 -6.54
N ARG A 38 -1.38 -2.25 -7.00
CA ARG A 38 -2.69 -2.52 -6.41
C ARG A 38 -2.99 -4.01 -6.23
N LYS A 39 -2.49 -4.88 -7.13
CA LYS A 39 -2.72 -6.33 -7.09
C LYS A 39 -2.08 -6.99 -5.88
N ASN A 40 -1.02 -6.40 -5.30
CA ASN A 40 -0.44 -6.90 -4.06
C ASN A 40 -1.43 -6.85 -2.88
N MET A 41 -2.35 -5.88 -2.90
CA MET A 41 -3.37 -5.71 -1.86
C MET A 41 -4.69 -6.43 -2.18
N ALA A 42 -4.86 -6.98 -3.39
CA ALA A 42 -6.15 -7.46 -3.88
C ALA A 42 -6.74 -8.61 -3.05
N SER A 43 -5.92 -9.58 -2.64
CA SER A 43 -6.38 -10.70 -1.81
C SER A 43 -6.89 -10.23 -0.44
N PHE A 44 -6.19 -9.26 0.16
CA PHE A 44 -6.58 -8.69 1.45
C PHE A 44 -7.83 -7.78 1.32
N ALA A 45 -7.94 -7.02 0.23
CA ALA A 45 -9.13 -6.23 -0.08
C ALA A 45 -10.39 -7.09 -0.23
N LYS A 46 -10.27 -8.24 -0.92
CA LYS A 46 -11.34 -9.24 -1.03
C LYS A 46 -11.75 -9.78 0.33
N MET A 47 -10.78 -10.17 1.16
CA MET A 47 -11.04 -10.62 2.53
C MET A 47 -11.81 -9.56 3.34
N ILE A 48 -11.47 -8.27 3.21
CA ILE A 48 -12.19 -7.17 3.86
C ILE A 48 -13.63 -7.07 3.38
N VAL A 49 -13.91 -7.06 2.07
CA VAL A 49 -15.30 -6.91 1.57
C VAL A 49 -16.15 -8.15 1.77
N GLU A 50 -15.55 -9.33 1.90
CA GLU A 50 -16.24 -10.57 2.28
C GLU A 50 -16.64 -10.55 3.75
N GLY A 51 -15.73 -10.10 4.63
CA GLY A 51 -15.99 -9.98 6.06
C GLY A 51 -16.86 -8.78 6.43
N PHE A 52 -16.84 -7.71 5.63
CA PHE A 52 -17.64 -6.51 5.79
C PHE A 52 -18.48 -6.21 4.53
N PRO A 53 -19.59 -6.95 4.30
CA PRO A 53 -20.33 -6.93 3.04
C PRO A 53 -20.91 -5.59 2.57
N SER A 54 -21.08 -4.64 3.49
CA SER A 54 -21.58 -3.29 3.21
C SER A 54 -20.48 -2.30 2.83
N TRP A 55 -19.21 -2.71 2.89
CA TRP A 55 -18.06 -1.89 2.57
C TRP A 55 -17.60 -2.10 1.14
N GLN A 56 -16.92 -1.07 0.63
CA GLN A 56 -16.10 -1.17 -0.57
C GLN A 56 -14.65 -0.79 -0.26
N VAL A 57 -13.72 -1.35 -1.03
CA VAL A 57 -12.29 -1.10 -0.91
C VAL A 57 -11.77 -0.62 -2.27
N LEU A 58 -11.25 0.60 -2.29
CA LEU A 58 -10.58 1.19 -3.45
C LEU A 58 -9.08 0.89 -3.36
N LEU A 59 -8.57 0.16 -4.36
CA LEU A 59 -7.14 -0.04 -4.54
C LEU A 59 -6.63 0.88 -5.64
N VAL A 60 -5.45 1.47 -5.43
CA VAL A 60 -4.86 2.41 -6.38
C VAL A 60 -3.48 1.93 -6.81
N ASP A 61 -3.16 2.11 -8.09
CA ASP A 61 -1.77 2.12 -8.54
C ASP A 61 -1.25 3.55 -8.39
N LEU A 62 -0.21 3.73 -7.57
CA LEU A 62 0.44 5.03 -7.43
C LEU A 62 1.12 5.47 -8.73
N ARG A 63 1.43 6.77 -8.85
CA ARG A 63 2.30 7.26 -9.93
C ARG A 63 3.56 6.39 -10.03
N CYS A 64 4.05 6.22 -11.26
CA CYS A 64 5.21 5.38 -11.60
C CYS A 64 5.03 3.87 -11.34
N HIS A 65 3.86 3.41 -10.88
CA HIS A 65 3.58 2.00 -10.62
C HIS A 65 2.43 1.46 -11.47
N GLY A 66 2.43 0.15 -11.68
CA GLY A 66 1.36 -0.60 -12.33
C GLY A 66 0.86 0.02 -13.64
N GLU A 67 -0.46 0.12 -13.77
CA GLU A 67 -1.09 0.74 -14.94
C GLU A 67 -0.95 2.27 -14.95
N SER A 68 -0.77 2.90 -13.78
CA SER A 68 -0.52 4.34 -13.68
C SER A 68 0.78 4.76 -14.37
N ALA A 69 1.80 3.90 -14.39
CA ALA A 69 3.06 4.13 -15.13
C ALA A 69 2.88 4.13 -16.66
N SER A 70 1.81 3.53 -17.16
CA SER A 70 1.52 3.38 -18.59
C SER A 70 0.45 4.34 -19.10
N LEU A 71 -0.05 5.24 -18.24
CA LEU A 71 -1.05 6.21 -18.66
C LEU A 71 -0.47 7.16 -19.72
N PRO A 72 -1.25 7.55 -20.74
CA PRO A 72 -0.79 8.45 -21.80
C PRO A 72 -0.31 9.80 -21.25
N THR A 73 -1.00 10.29 -20.23
CA THR A 73 -0.67 11.52 -19.52
C THR A 73 0.10 11.18 -18.26
N ARG A 74 1.42 11.39 -18.28
CA ARG A 74 2.23 11.32 -17.06
C ARG A 74 1.95 12.53 -16.16
N PRO A 75 1.84 12.34 -14.83
CA PRO A 75 1.73 13.47 -13.91
C PRO A 75 2.90 14.43 -14.10
N VAL A 76 2.61 15.73 -14.14
CA VAL A 76 3.63 16.79 -14.23
C VAL A 76 4.12 17.12 -12.82
N GLY A 77 5.44 17.34 -12.67
CA GLY A 77 6.06 17.74 -11.41
C GLY A 77 6.83 16.61 -10.71
N PRO A 78 7.37 16.88 -9.52
CA PRO A 78 8.29 15.96 -8.86
C PRO A 78 7.60 14.66 -8.43
N HIS A 79 8.33 13.56 -8.47
CA HIS A 79 7.87 12.28 -7.94
C HIS A 79 8.20 12.20 -6.44
N GLY A 80 7.24 12.61 -5.58
CA GLY A 80 7.40 12.54 -4.13
C GLY A 80 6.14 12.08 -3.38
N VAL A 81 6.27 11.85 -2.08
CA VAL A 81 5.17 11.37 -1.21
C VAL A 81 3.95 12.31 -1.29
N THR A 82 4.17 13.62 -1.20
CA THR A 82 3.10 14.62 -1.29
C THR A 82 2.40 14.58 -2.65
N ALA A 83 3.16 14.49 -3.73
CA ALA A 83 2.59 14.44 -5.07
C ALA A 83 1.80 13.13 -5.29
N ALA A 84 2.32 11.99 -4.82
CA ALA A 84 1.60 10.70 -4.86
C ALA A 84 0.30 10.75 -4.04
N SER A 85 0.31 11.41 -2.88
CA SER A 85 -0.92 11.61 -2.09
C SER A 85 -1.93 12.52 -2.78
N GLY A 86 -1.46 13.54 -3.51
CA GLY A 86 -2.30 14.42 -4.34
C GLY A 86 -3.07 13.66 -5.41
N ASP A 87 -2.41 12.73 -6.13
CA ASP A 87 -3.07 11.91 -7.16
C ASP A 87 -4.22 11.08 -6.59
N VAL A 88 -4.02 10.50 -5.40
CA VAL A 88 -5.07 9.68 -4.75
C VAL A 88 -6.24 10.56 -4.31
N LEU A 89 -5.97 11.76 -3.81
CA LEU A 89 -7.01 12.74 -3.45
C LEU A 89 -7.78 13.24 -4.67
N GLU A 90 -7.11 13.48 -5.79
CA GLU A 90 -7.74 13.85 -7.05
C GLU A 90 -8.65 12.73 -7.56
N LEU A 91 -8.17 11.49 -7.56
CA LEU A 91 -8.99 10.34 -7.90
C LEU A 91 -10.24 10.23 -7.00
N LEU A 92 -10.10 10.42 -5.68
CA LEU A 92 -11.25 10.40 -4.77
C LEU A 92 -12.26 11.50 -5.09
N ARG A 93 -11.78 12.69 -5.48
CA ARG A 93 -12.63 13.81 -5.91
C ARG A 93 -13.39 13.46 -7.20
N GLU A 94 -12.72 12.88 -8.18
CA GLU A 94 -13.34 12.43 -9.44
C GLU A 94 -14.42 11.37 -9.20
N LEU A 95 -14.13 10.40 -8.32
CA LEU A 95 -15.07 9.35 -7.94
C LEU A 95 -16.17 9.84 -6.99
N LYS A 96 -16.09 11.08 -6.50
CA LYS A 96 -16.98 11.66 -5.47
C LYS A 96 -17.06 10.78 -4.22
N LEU A 97 -15.92 10.20 -3.83
CA LEU A 97 -15.78 9.35 -2.66
C LEU A 97 -15.09 10.12 -1.54
N PHE A 98 -15.60 9.96 -0.32
CA PHE A 98 -14.89 10.37 0.89
C PHE A 98 -14.55 9.13 1.71
N PRO A 99 -13.25 8.86 1.95
CA PRO A 99 -12.82 7.65 2.63
C PRO A 99 -13.25 7.66 4.10
N ARG A 100 -13.63 6.50 4.65
CA ARG A 100 -13.78 6.30 6.09
C ARG A 100 -12.55 5.64 6.70
N VAL A 101 -11.84 4.84 5.91
CA VAL A 101 -10.59 4.18 6.31
C VAL A 101 -9.54 4.41 5.22
N LEU A 102 -8.33 4.79 5.61
CA LEU A 102 -7.15 4.84 4.76
C LEU A 102 -6.14 3.83 5.29
N ILE A 103 -5.61 2.97 4.42
CA ILE A 103 -4.66 1.93 4.79
C ILE A 103 -3.45 2.06 3.88
N GLY A 104 -2.28 2.30 4.45
CA GLY A 104 -1.06 2.49 3.67
C GLY A 104 0.03 1.53 4.13
N HIS A 105 0.59 0.75 3.20
CA HIS A 105 1.72 -0.14 3.48
C HIS A 105 3.05 0.52 3.15
N SER A 106 4.01 0.50 4.08
CA SER A 106 5.38 0.98 3.85
C SER A 106 5.39 2.43 3.29
N PHE A 107 5.83 2.63 2.05
CA PHE A 107 5.69 3.89 1.30
C PHE A 107 4.26 4.44 1.31
N GLY A 108 3.27 3.57 1.04
CA GLY A 108 1.85 3.90 1.07
C GLY A 108 1.38 4.42 2.44
N GLY A 109 2.06 4.02 3.53
CA GLY A 109 1.82 4.55 4.88
C GLY A 109 2.06 6.06 4.96
N LYS A 110 3.21 6.53 4.44
CA LYS A 110 3.47 7.97 4.36
C LYS A 110 2.57 8.67 3.35
N VAL A 111 2.15 8.00 2.28
CA VAL A 111 1.18 8.54 1.31
C VAL A 111 -0.15 8.82 2.00
N VAL A 112 -0.74 7.86 2.71
CA VAL A 112 -2.05 8.07 3.40
C VAL A 112 -1.96 9.10 4.51
N MET A 113 -0.84 9.17 5.23
CA MET A 113 -0.59 10.24 6.19
C MET A 113 -0.49 11.62 5.50
N SER A 114 0.22 11.71 4.37
CA SER A 114 0.31 12.93 3.57
C SER A 114 -1.04 13.34 2.96
N MET A 115 -1.94 12.38 2.67
CA MET A 115 -3.31 12.68 2.24
C MET A 115 -4.07 13.44 3.35
N VAL A 116 -4.03 12.95 4.59
CA VAL A 116 -4.77 13.58 5.69
C VAL A 116 -4.16 14.90 6.14
N ARG A 117 -2.86 15.12 5.93
CA ARG A 117 -2.21 16.42 6.11
C ARG A 117 -2.76 17.50 5.16
N GLN A 118 -3.34 17.10 4.02
CA GLN A 118 -3.99 18.01 3.07
C GLN A 118 -5.48 18.20 3.34
N PHE A 119 -6.04 17.53 4.36
CA PHE A 119 -7.42 17.76 4.79
C PHE A 119 -7.56 19.06 5.59
N PRO A 120 -8.77 19.64 5.66
CA PRO A 120 -9.04 20.71 6.62
C PRO A 120 -8.78 20.25 8.05
N GLN A 121 -8.46 21.19 8.93
CA GLN A 121 -8.20 20.93 10.36
C GLN A 121 -9.34 20.21 11.08
N ARG A 122 -10.58 20.34 10.57
CA ARG A 122 -11.74 19.58 11.02
C ARG A 122 -12.31 18.78 9.85
N LEU A 123 -12.33 17.46 9.99
CA LEU A 123 -12.81 16.58 8.94
C LEU A 123 -14.35 16.62 8.85
N PRO A 124 -14.92 16.54 7.63
CA PRO A 124 -16.37 16.52 7.46
C PRO A 124 -17.04 15.25 8.01
N ARG A 125 -16.24 14.20 8.28
CA ARG A 125 -16.63 12.98 8.99
C ARG A 125 -15.38 12.28 9.52
N PRO A 126 -15.50 11.39 10.52
CA PRO A 126 -14.36 10.66 11.05
C PRO A 126 -13.63 9.83 10.00
N VAL A 127 -12.29 9.79 10.08
CA VAL A 127 -11.42 8.98 9.23
C VAL A 127 -10.45 8.20 10.10
N GLN A 128 -10.39 6.89 9.90
CA GLN A 128 -9.34 6.04 10.47
C GLN A 128 -8.19 5.89 9.47
N VAL A 129 -6.96 6.10 9.91
CA VAL A 129 -5.73 5.82 9.16
C VAL A 129 -4.99 4.66 9.79
N TRP A 130 -4.55 3.73 8.95
CA TRP A 130 -3.70 2.60 9.31
C TRP A 130 -2.39 2.67 8.55
N VAL A 131 -1.29 2.79 9.29
CA VAL A 131 0.06 2.77 8.74
C VAL A 131 0.65 1.39 8.98
N LEU A 132 0.84 0.63 7.90
CA LEU A 132 1.32 -0.74 7.98
C LEU A 132 2.83 -0.80 7.78
N ASP A 133 3.54 -1.14 8.85
CA ASP A 133 4.97 -1.38 8.93
C ASP A 133 5.84 -0.23 8.36
N SER A 134 5.52 0.99 8.79
CA SER A 134 6.17 2.22 8.39
C SER A 134 6.13 3.24 9.53
N LEU A 135 7.05 4.19 9.54
CA LEU A 135 7.16 5.23 10.56
C LEU A 135 6.88 6.62 9.99
N PRO A 136 6.46 7.58 10.84
CA PRO A 136 6.13 8.94 10.40
C PRO A 136 7.37 9.78 10.04
N GLY A 137 8.55 9.43 10.57
CA GLY A 137 9.79 10.18 10.40
C GLY A 137 10.72 9.60 9.34
N GLU A 138 11.93 10.14 9.26
CA GLU A 138 13.00 9.66 8.40
C GLU A 138 13.23 8.15 8.54
N VAL A 139 13.48 7.51 7.39
CA VAL A 139 13.85 6.10 7.38
C VAL A 139 15.29 6.01 7.83
N ARG A 140 15.51 5.63 9.09
CA ARG A 140 16.84 5.30 9.56
C ARG A 140 17.25 4.01 8.85
N ALA A 141 18.31 4.06 8.05
CA ALA A 141 18.90 2.86 7.47
C ALA A 141 19.44 1.98 8.61
N GLY A 142 18.58 1.15 9.19
CA GLY A 142 19.01 0.08 10.05
C GLY A 142 19.72 -0.95 9.17
N GLY A 143 20.93 -1.33 9.57
CA GLY A 143 21.80 -2.15 8.73
C GLY A 143 22.60 -1.25 7.80
N GLY A 144 23.91 -1.18 8.02
CA GLY A 144 24.81 -0.45 7.13
C GLY A 144 24.71 -0.94 5.67
N PRO A 145 25.50 -0.37 4.75
CA PRO A 145 25.46 -0.62 3.30
C PRO A 145 25.64 -2.10 2.85
N GLN A 146 25.70 -3.05 3.78
CA GLN A 146 25.85 -4.49 3.56
C GLN A 146 24.59 -5.32 3.90
N GLY A 147 23.47 -4.70 4.25
CA GLY A 147 22.19 -5.42 4.48
C GLY A 147 21.48 -5.74 3.16
N GLY A 148 21.54 -7.00 2.72
CA GLY A 148 20.79 -7.49 1.56
C GLY A 148 19.29 -7.18 1.71
N ASP A 149 18.65 -6.73 0.63
CA ASP A 149 17.24 -6.32 0.54
C ASP A 149 16.87 -4.86 0.87
N HIS A 150 17.83 -3.95 1.06
CA HIS A 150 17.49 -2.52 1.17
C HIS A 150 16.79 -2.00 -0.10
N PRO A 151 15.58 -1.38 -0.02
CA PRO A 151 14.81 -1.01 -1.21
C PRO A 151 15.55 -0.05 -2.14
N GLY A 152 16.30 0.91 -1.59
CA GLY A 152 17.10 1.84 -2.42
C GLY A 152 18.16 1.14 -3.27
N ALA A 153 18.85 0.14 -2.72
CA ALA A 153 19.83 -0.66 -3.47
C ALA A 153 19.14 -1.52 -4.53
N LEU A 154 17.99 -2.11 -4.20
CA LEU A 154 17.18 -2.87 -5.15
C LEU A 154 16.72 -1.98 -6.31
N ILE A 155 16.17 -0.79 -6.04
CA ILE A 155 15.76 0.17 -7.09
C ILE A 155 16.94 0.50 -8.00
N GLY A 156 18.11 0.82 -7.42
CA GLY A 156 19.33 1.08 -8.18
C GLY A 156 19.72 -0.09 -9.09
N PHE A 157 19.67 -1.32 -8.57
CA PHE A 157 19.95 -2.52 -9.35
C PHE A 157 18.94 -2.75 -10.48
N LEU A 158 17.63 -2.65 -10.19
CA LEU A 158 16.58 -2.88 -11.19
C LEU A 158 16.65 -1.88 -12.34
N ARG A 159 17.05 -0.63 -12.07
CA ARG A 159 17.29 0.41 -13.09
C ARG A 159 18.43 0.05 -14.06
N SER A 160 19.38 -0.77 -13.63
CA SER A 160 20.49 -1.23 -14.46
C SER A 160 20.13 -2.40 -15.39
N ILE A 161 18.98 -3.06 -15.17
CA ILE A 161 18.55 -4.19 -15.99
C ILE A 161 18.00 -3.65 -17.33
N PRO A 162 18.63 -3.98 -18.47
CA PRO A 162 18.11 -3.58 -19.77
C PRO A 162 16.79 -4.30 -20.06
N MET A 163 15.79 -3.54 -20.52
CA MET A 163 14.47 -4.06 -20.87
C MET A 163 14.23 -4.00 -22.39
N PRO A 164 13.45 -4.95 -22.96
CA PRO A 164 12.80 -6.08 -22.28
C PRO A 164 13.75 -7.25 -21.98
N VAL A 165 13.38 -8.09 -21.01
CA VAL A 165 14.08 -9.34 -20.70
C VAL A 165 13.35 -10.53 -21.31
N ALA A 166 14.08 -11.55 -21.74
CA ALA A 166 13.52 -12.70 -22.44
C ALA A 166 12.56 -13.52 -21.57
N LYS A 167 12.93 -13.82 -20.31
CA LYS A 167 12.10 -14.57 -19.37
C LYS A 167 12.08 -13.94 -17.99
N ARG A 168 10.97 -14.17 -17.30
CA ARG A 168 10.79 -13.80 -15.88
C ARG A 168 11.84 -14.44 -14.97
N SER A 169 12.21 -15.69 -15.24
CA SER A 169 13.24 -16.42 -14.47
C SER A 169 14.59 -15.70 -14.52
N ASP A 170 14.94 -15.11 -15.66
CA ASP A 170 16.24 -14.45 -15.85
C ASP A 170 16.36 -13.24 -14.90
N VAL A 171 15.26 -12.51 -14.68
CA VAL A 171 15.23 -11.40 -13.71
C VAL A 171 15.38 -11.92 -12.28
N ILE A 172 14.78 -13.06 -11.93
CA ILE A 172 14.96 -13.68 -10.61
C ILE A 172 16.44 -14.03 -10.40
N ASP A 173 17.07 -14.68 -11.36
CA ASP A 173 18.47 -15.09 -11.30
C ASP A 173 19.40 -13.88 -11.19
N MET A 174 19.13 -12.80 -11.95
CA MET A 174 19.87 -11.54 -11.86
C MET A 174 19.79 -10.91 -10.47
N VAL A 175 18.57 -10.84 -9.89
CA VAL A 175 18.35 -10.24 -8.56
C VAL A 175 19.02 -11.08 -7.47
N VAL A 176 18.92 -12.41 -7.52
CA VAL A 176 19.61 -13.30 -6.56
C VAL A 176 21.13 -13.20 -6.70
N LYS A 177 21.66 -13.18 -7.93
CA LYS A 177 23.10 -13.04 -8.20
C LYS A 177 23.66 -11.69 -7.71
N ALA A 178 22.83 -10.66 -7.66
CA ALA A 178 23.18 -9.36 -7.08
C ALA A 178 23.16 -9.32 -5.54
N GLY A 179 22.83 -10.43 -4.88
CA GLY A 179 22.87 -10.56 -3.42
C GLY A 179 21.55 -10.27 -2.71
N PHE A 180 20.45 -10.08 -3.45
CA PHE A 180 19.11 -9.96 -2.87
C PHE A 180 18.51 -11.34 -2.58
N SER A 181 17.60 -11.42 -1.62
CA SER A 181 16.95 -12.68 -1.26
C SER A 181 16.03 -13.18 -2.37
N SER A 182 15.87 -14.51 -2.42
CA SER A 182 14.92 -15.17 -3.34
C SER A 182 13.47 -14.71 -3.13
N ASN A 183 13.11 -14.27 -1.92
CA ASN A 183 11.78 -13.74 -1.63
C ASN A 183 11.56 -12.39 -2.31
N VAL A 184 12.52 -11.47 -2.20
CA VAL A 184 12.50 -10.19 -2.91
C VAL A 184 12.52 -10.40 -4.43
N ALA A 185 13.34 -11.32 -4.92
CA ALA A 185 13.42 -11.64 -6.35
C ALA A 185 12.08 -12.16 -6.91
N ARG A 186 11.41 -13.07 -6.21
CA ARG A 186 10.08 -13.58 -6.62
C ARG A 186 8.99 -12.52 -6.51
N TRP A 187 9.08 -11.67 -5.50
CA TRP A 187 8.12 -10.59 -5.28
C TRP A 187 8.23 -9.52 -6.38
N VAL A 188 9.43 -9.01 -6.67
CA VAL A 188 9.59 -7.90 -7.62
C VAL A 188 9.10 -8.27 -9.01
N VAL A 189 9.33 -9.51 -9.45
CA VAL A 189 8.89 -9.94 -10.78
C VAL A 189 7.38 -9.95 -10.93
N THR A 190 6.57 -9.94 -9.86
CA THR A 190 5.10 -9.78 -9.94
C THR A 190 4.69 -8.49 -10.65
N ASN A 191 5.61 -7.54 -10.82
CA ASN A 191 5.46 -6.29 -11.55
C ASN A 191 6.02 -6.32 -12.98
N LEU A 192 6.25 -7.52 -13.54
CA LEU A 192 6.56 -7.70 -14.95
C LEU A 192 5.31 -8.02 -15.74
N ARG A 193 5.18 -7.41 -16.92
CA ARG A 193 4.14 -7.72 -17.91
C ARG A 193 4.77 -8.21 -19.22
N PRO A 194 4.05 -8.99 -20.04
CA PRO A 194 4.47 -9.27 -21.41
C PRO A 194 4.62 -7.97 -22.21
N VAL A 195 5.59 -7.93 -23.13
CA VAL A 195 5.79 -6.77 -24.03
C VAL A 195 4.62 -6.63 -25.01
N ARG A 196 4.05 -7.76 -25.47
CA ARG A 196 2.89 -7.80 -26.35
C ARG A 196 1.66 -8.26 -25.59
N GLU A 197 0.59 -7.48 -25.66
CA GLU A 197 -0.72 -7.89 -25.13
C GLU A 197 -1.19 -9.20 -25.77
N GLY A 198 -1.95 -9.99 -25.02
CA GLY A 198 -2.44 -11.30 -25.47
C GLY A 198 -1.40 -12.43 -25.44
N THR A 199 -0.13 -12.14 -25.11
CA THR A 199 0.87 -13.20 -24.91
C THR A 199 0.53 -14.01 -23.67
N ALA A 200 0.54 -15.35 -23.79
CA ALA A 200 0.27 -16.25 -22.66
C ALA A 200 1.25 -16.00 -21.50
N TYR A 201 0.76 -16.15 -20.27
CA TYR A 201 1.60 -16.01 -19.08
C TYR A 201 2.82 -16.95 -19.13
N GLY A 202 4.00 -16.41 -18.82
CA GLY A 202 5.25 -17.17 -18.88
C GLY A 202 5.83 -17.35 -20.28
N SER A 203 5.16 -16.83 -21.32
CA SER A 203 5.65 -16.85 -22.70
C SER A 203 6.09 -15.47 -23.16
N GLY A 204 7.17 -15.42 -23.95
CA GLY A 204 7.65 -14.20 -24.58
C GLY A 204 8.36 -13.22 -23.65
N PRO A 205 8.95 -12.15 -24.23
CA PRO A 205 9.70 -11.15 -23.48
C PRO A 205 8.80 -10.33 -22.57
N VAL A 206 9.37 -9.91 -21.44
CA VAL A 206 8.70 -9.14 -20.38
C VAL A 206 9.38 -7.80 -20.15
N THR A 207 8.59 -6.84 -19.68
CA THR A 207 9.06 -5.51 -19.28
C THR A 207 8.41 -5.09 -17.97
N TRP A 208 8.98 -4.08 -17.32
CA TRP A 208 8.43 -3.52 -16.09
C TRP A 208 7.05 -2.88 -16.32
N THR A 209 6.19 -2.99 -15.31
CA THR A 209 5.03 -2.11 -15.13
C THR A 209 5.40 -0.86 -14.32
N PHE A 210 6.67 -0.48 -14.35
CA PHE A 210 7.22 0.62 -13.55
C PHE A 210 7.83 1.69 -14.44
N ASP A 211 7.77 2.92 -13.94
CA ASP A 211 8.74 3.95 -14.25
C ASP A 211 9.78 3.96 -13.13
N LEU A 212 10.91 3.27 -13.34
CA LEU A 212 11.91 3.07 -12.29
C LEU A 212 12.67 4.34 -11.90
N ASP A 213 12.75 5.34 -12.79
CA ASP A 213 13.37 6.62 -12.48
C ASP A 213 12.47 7.42 -11.53
N GLY A 214 11.17 7.51 -11.84
CA GLY A 214 10.22 8.12 -10.93
C GLY A 214 10.07 7.35 -9.60
N ILE A 215 10.20 6.02 -9.60
CA ILE A 215 10.26 5.23 -8.35
C ILE A 215 11.48 5.59 -7.50
N ALA A 216 12.64 5.83 -8.11
CA ALA A 216 13.83 6.25 -7.36
C ALA A 216 13.62 7.61 -6.69
N GLU A 217 13.02 8.57 -7.39
CA GLU A 217 12.63 9.86 -6.81
C GLU A 217 11.61 9.71 -5.68
N LEU A 218 10.56 8.90 -5.88
CA LEU A 218 9.57 8.60 -4.84
C LEU A 218 10.24 8.06 -3.58
N TYR A 219 11.13 7.07 -3.74
CA TYR A 219 11.78 6.44 -2.61
C TYR A 219 12.70 7.41 -1.86
N SER A 220 13.46 8.25 -2.58
CA SER A 220 14.27 9.31 -1.96
C SER A 220 13.42 10.32 -1.18
N SER A 221 12.26 10.71 -1.72
CA SER A 221 11.28 11.54 -1.01
C SER A 221 10.74 10.82 0.23
N TYR A 222 10.47 9.52 0.16
CA TYR A 222 10.01 8.73 1.31
C TYR A 222 11.03 8.66 2.43
N GLU A 223 12.31 8.49 2.13
CA GLU A 223 13.37 8.43 3.14
C GLU A 223 13.47 9.72 3.94
N SER A 224 13.28 10.88 3.29
CA SER A 224 13.39 12.21 3.89
C SER A 224 12.07 12.81 4.42
N THR A 225 10.91 12.22 4.08
CA THR A 225 9.61 12.76 4.50
C THR A 225 9.39 12.66 6.00
N GLN A 226 9.12 13.79 6.65
CA GLN A 226 8.78 13.93 8.07
C GLN A 226 7.30 14.28 8.25
N LEU A 227 6.59 13.49 9.04
CA LEU A 227 5.15 13.63 9.31
C LEU A 227 4.84 13.60 10.81
N TRP A 228 5.82 13.89 11.67
CA TRP A 228 5.63 13.97 13.13
C TRP A 228 4.67 15.07 13.54
N ASP A 229 4.56 16.14 12.76
CA ASP A 229 3.59 17.22 12.97
C ASP A 229 2.15 16.70 12.94
N LEU A 230 1.84 15.78 12.01
CA LEU A 230 0.54 15.11 11.93
C LEU A 230 0.29 14.19 13.13
N VAL A 231 1.31 13.46 13.56
CA VAL A 231 1.20 12.55 14.72
C VAL A 231 0.96 13.37 16.00
N GLN A 232 1.64 14.50 16.17
CA GLN A 232 1.51 15.34 17.36
C GLN A 232 0.21 16.17 17.36
N ARG A 233 -0.28 16.57 16.18
CA ARG A 233 -1.43 17.46 16.02
C ARG A 233 -2.34 16.97 14.87
N PRO A 234 -3.02 15.83 15.05
CA PRO A 234 -3.92 15.31 14.02
C PRO A 234 -5.14 16.23 13.85
N PRO A 235 -5.70 16.37 12.63
CA PRO A 235 -6.99 17.01 12.40
C PRO A 235 -8.11 16.42 13.29
N GLU A 236 -9.06 17.26 13.69
CA GLU A 236 -10.24 16.83 14.45
C GLU A 236 -11.06 15.82 13.62
N GLY A 237 -11.34 14.66 14.24
CA GLY A 237 -12.02 13.53 13.60
C GLY A 237 -11.09 12.51 12.94
N LEU A 238 -9.77 12.72 12.98
CA LEU A 238 -8.79 11.72 12.56
C LEU A 238 -8.48 10.75 13.71
N LYS A 239 -8.47 9.45 13.41
CA LYS A 239 -7.83 8.42 14.25
C LYS A 239 -6.67 7.82 13.46
N LEU A 240 -5.51 7.70 14.08
CA LEU A 240 -4.30 7.19 13.45
C LEU A 240 -3.76 6.02 14.29
N ASP A 241 -3.56 4.87 13.65
CA ASP A 241 -2.99 3.70 14.28
C ASP A 241 -1.93 3.07 13.36
N PHE A 242 -0.98 2.38 13.97
CA PHE A 242 0.14 1.75 13.30
C PHE A 242 0.13 0.25 13.52
N VAL A 243 0.54 -0.51 12.51
CA VAL A 243 0.82 -1.94 12.64
C VAL A 243 2.32 -2.15 12.49
N LYS A 244 2.93 -2.78 13.47
CA LYS A 244 4.34 -3.17 13.47
C LYS A 244 4.44 -4.66 13.17
N ALA A 245 5.17 -5.05 12.14
CA ALA A 245 5.45 -6.46 11.92
C ALA A 245 6.42 -6.97 13.01
N GLU A 246 6.18 -8.17 13.53
CA GLU A 246 7.05 -8.77 14.56
C GLU A 246 8.50 -8.90 14.09
N ARG A 247 8.70 -9.32 12.84
CA ARG A 247 10.03 -9.45 12.21
C ARG A 247 10.35 -8.23 11.35
N SER A 248 9.83 -7.05 11.69
CA SER A 248 10.17 -5.82 10.98
C SER A 248 11.64 -5.51 11.18
N THR A 249 12.42 -5.70 10.11
CA THR A 249 13.83 -5.39 10.14
C THR A 249 14.02 -3.91 9.82
N PHE A 250 14.84 -3.23 10.63
CA PHE A 250 15.42 -1.91 10.31
C PHE A 250 14.49 -0.69 10.27
N ARG A 251 13.16 -0.88 10.28
CA ARG A 251 12.20 0.24 10.23
C ARG A 251 11.83 0.77 11.60
N TRP A 252 11.65 -0.12 12.56
CA TRP A 252 11.25 0.22 13.92
C TRP A 252 12.47 0.21 14.83
N GLY A 253 12.74 1.35 15.48
CA GLY A 253 13.85 1.47 16.42
C GLY A 253 13.89 2.85 17.08
N GLY A 254 14.65 2.93 18.17
CA GLY A 254 14.77 4.18 18.92
C GLY A 254 13.46 4.60 19.60
N PRO A 255 13.23 5.92 19.79
CA PRO A 255 12.11 6.43 20.59
C PRO A 255 10.77 6.50 19.84
N ASP A 256 10.71 6.09 18.56
CA ASP A 256 9.58 6.41 17.69
C ASP A 256 8.28 5.74 18.14
N GLU A 257 8.32 4.47 18.57
CA GLU A 257 7.14 3.76 19.07
C GLU A 257 6.58 4.41 20.36
N ALA A 258 7.49 4.79 21.27
CA ALA A 258 7.13 5.53 22.47
C ALA A 258 6.57 6.92 22.16
N ALA A 259 7.08 7.59 21.12
CA ALA A 259 6.58 8.89 20.68
C ALA A 259 5.19 8.79 20.03
N ILE A 260 4.94 7.75 19.23
CA ILE A 260 3.62 7.48 18.62
C ILE A 260 2.58 7.21 19.72
N THR A 261 2.89 6.30 20.64
CA THR A 261 2.00 5.94 21.75
C THR A 261 1.81 7.10 22.73
N GLY A 262 2.87 7.85 23.03
CA GLY A 262 2.81 9.07 23.86
C GLY A 262 1.96 10.20 23.25
N ALA A 263 1.80 10.22 21.93
CA ALA A 263 0.89 11.12 21.23
C ALA A 263 -0.57 10.60 21.17
N GLY A 264 -0.86 9.46 21.80
CA GLY A 264 -2.21 8.89 21.93
C GLY A 264 -2.65 7.95 20.80
N HIS A 265 -1.72 7.51 19.94
CA HIS A 265 -2.00 6.62 18.81
C HIS A 265 -1.68 5.15 19.14
N GLY A 266 -2.44 4.21 18.56
CA GLY A 266 -2.19 2.79 18.74
C GLY A 266 -0.98 2.31 17.94
N VAL A 267 -0.18 1.43 18.54
CA VAL A 267 0.82 0.61 17.84
C VAL A 267 0.49 -0.86 18.11
N HIS A 268 0.16 -1.58 17.06
CA HIS A 268 -0.29 -2.96 17.13
C HIS A 268 0.80 -3.89 16.58
N LEU A 269 1.30 -4.79 17.42
CA LEU A 269 2.23 -5.83 16.99
C LEU A 269 1.46 -6.91 16.22
N LEU A 270 1.89 -7.21 14.99
CA LEU A 270 1.37 -8.32 14.20
C LEU A 270 2.32 -9.53 14.32
N PRO A 271 1.95 -10.57 15.09
CA PRO A 271 2.80 -11.74 15.27
C PRO A 271 2.98 -12.51 13.96
N ASN A 272 4.07 -13.27 13.86
CA ASN A 272 4.40 -14.13 12.73
C ASN A 272 4.48 -13.44 11.37
N SER A 273 4.68 -12.12 11.34
CA SER A 273 4.75 -11.33 10.11
C SER A 273 6.12 -10.72 9.87
N GLY A 274 6.55 -10.70 8.61
CA GLY A 274 7.61 -9.83 8.11
C GLY A 274 7.03 -8.57 7.49
N HIS A 275 7.78 -7.93 6.59
CA HIS A 275 7.41 -6.62 6.05
C HIS A 275 6.10 -6.63 5.23
N TRP A 276 5.76 -7.74 4.58
CA TRP A 276 4.53 -7.86 3.77
C TRP A 276 3.37 -8.34 4.64
N VAL A 277 3.01 -7.57 5.65
CA VAL A 277 2.02 -7.92 6.69
C VAL A 277 0.69 -8.48 6.17
N HIS A 278 0.20 -7.95 5.04
CA HIS A 278 -1.04 -8.35 4.39
C HIS A 278 -0.94 -9.69 3.63
N THR A 279 0.27 -10.21 3.46
CA THR A 279 0.55 -11.53 2.88
C THR A 279 1.02 -12.50 3.96
N ASP A 280 1.86 -12.05 4.89
CA ASP A 280 2.49 -12.91 5.90
C ASP A 280 1.51 -13.34 7.00
N ASN A 281 0.63 -12.45 7.46
CA ASN A 281 -0.42 -12.77 8.43
C ASN A 281 -1.71 -11.97 8.13
N PRO A 282 -2.42 -12.29 7.03
CA PRO A 282 -3.61 -11.55 6.63
C PRO A 282 -4.74 -11.66 7.64
N LEU A 283 -4.90 -12.79 8.34
CA LEU A 283 -5.96 -12.96 9.34
C LEU A 283 -5.69 -12.12 10.60
N GLY A 284 -4.45 -12.14 11.11
CA GLY A 284 -4.10 -11.29 12.25
C GLY A 284 -4.22 -9.80 11.91
N LEU A 285 -3.80 -9.41 10.70
CA LEU A 285 -3.99 -8.04 10.22
C LEU A 285 -5.48 -7.69 10.13
N TYR A 286 -6.30 -8.58 9.57
CA TYR A 286 -7.75 -8.40 9.50
C TYR A 286 -8.35 -8.14 10.89
N ASP A 287 -8.00 -8.98 11.88
CA ASP A 287 -8.54 -8.86 13.24
C ASP A 287 -8.13 -7.53 13.90
N ILE A 288 -6.90 -7.04 13.66
CA ILE A 288 -6.45 -5.72 14.12
C ILE A 288 -7.28 -4.59 13.48
N LEU A 289 -7.55 -4.67 12.17
CA LEU A 289 -8.23 -3.61 11.43
C LEU A 289 -9.76 -3.62 11.63
N ALA A 290 -10.35 -4.78 11.94
CA ALA A 290 -11.78 -5.05 12.00
C ALA A 290 -12.63 -4.02 12.79
N PRO A 291 -12.18 -3.47 13.93
CA PRO A 291 -12.94 -2.44 14.65
C PRO A 291 -13.25 -1.21 13.81
N SER A 292 -12.39 -0.88 12.83
CA SER A 292 -12.55 0.27 11.92
C SER A 292 -13.70 0.11 10.93
N PHE A 293 -14.19 -1.12 10.77
CA PHE A 293 -15.20 -1.50 9.79
C PHE A 293 -16.59 -1.76 10.41
N GLY A 294 -16.75 -1.52 11.71
CA GLY A 294 -18.04 -1.63 12.42
C GLY A 294 -18.19 -2.82 13.36
N GLY A 295 -17.15 -3.63 13.57
CA GLY A 295 -17.11 -4.71 14.57
C GLY A 295 -17.98 -5.94 14.28
N SER A 296 -17.53 -7.11 14.75
CA SER A 296 -18.11 -8.45 14.57
C SER A 296 -18.37 -8.86 13.10
N SER A 297 -17.32 -9.33 12.45
CA SER A 297 -17.36 -10.00 11.15
C SER A 297 -16.76 -11.40 11.27
N ASP A 298 -17.42 -12.42 10.71
CA ASP A 298 -16.98 -13.82 10.80
C ASP A 298 -16.41 -14.32 9.46
N LEU A 299 -15.08 -14.44 9.38
CA LEU A 299 -14.37 -15.00 8.23
C LEU A 299 -14.32 -16.54 8.26
N LYS A 300 -15.48 -17.21 8.31
CA LYS A 300 -15.55 -18.69 8.43
C LYS A 300 -14.70 -19.43 7.38
N GLN A 301 -14.74 -18.97 6.13
CA GLN A 301 -14.03 -19.59 5.01
C GLN A 301 -12.50 -19.45 5.13
N TRP A 302 -12.00 -18.26 5.45
CA TRP A 302 -10.56 -18.02 5.57
C TRP A 302 -9.95 -18.69 6.80
N ARG A 303 -10.67 -18.69 7.93
CA ARG A 303 -10.24 -19.38 9.16
C ARG A 303 -10.14 -20.89 8.94
N SER A 304 -11.07 -21.47 8.19
CA SER A 304 -11.07 -22.90 7.85
C SER A 304 -9.89 -23.28 6.95
N ASN A 305 -9.49 -22.42 6.02
CA ASN A 305 -8.34 -22.65 5.13
C ASN A 305 -6.99 -22.47 5.86
N ALA A 306 -6.89 -21.53 6.81
CA ALA A 306 -5.68 -21.33 7.61
C ALA A 306 -5.36 -22.55 8.49
N VAL A 307 -6.38 -23.19 9.09
CA VAL A 307 -6.20 -24.41 9.90
C VAL A 307 -5.72 -25.60 9.06
N ARG A 308 -5.98 -25.62 7.75
CA ARG A 308 -5.52 -26.70 6.85
C ARG A 308 -4.05 -26.55 6.41
N HIS A 309 -3.45 -25.39 6.64
CA HIS A 309 -2.10 -25.04 6.17
C HIS A 309 -1.15 -24.63 7.30
N ALA A 310 -1.60 -24.71 8.56
CA ALA A 310 -0.78 -24.59 9.77
C ALA A 310 -0.37 -25.98 10.26
#